data_AF-T1D7U6-F1
#
_entry.id   AF-T1D7U6-F1
#
_cell.length_a   1.000
_cell.length_b   1.000
_cell.length_c   1.000
_cell.angle_alpha   90.00
_cell.angle_beta   90.00
_cell.angle_gamma   90.00
#
_symmetry.space_group_name_H-M   'P 1'
#
loop_
_entity.id
_entity.type
_entity.pdbx_description
1 polymer ?
#
loop_
_entity_poly.entity_id
_entity_poly.type
_entity_poly.pdbx_seq_one_letter_code
_entity_poly.pdbx_strand_id
1 'polypeptide(L)' 'MAAIGAVDAVILFDEPTPLELIMAIKPDVLVKGGDWEISSIVGAPFVLERGGEVLSIPLVPDSSTTGLVEM' A
#
# COMPACT_ATOMS: atom_id res chain seq x y z
N MET A 1 13.01 6.32 10.80
CA MET A 1 11.97 7.38 10.80
C MET A 1 10.66 6.73 11.18
N ALA A 2 10.06 7.14 12.30
CA ALA A 2 8.78 6.62 12.79
C ALA A 2 8.01 7.78 13.44
N ALA A 3 7.70 8.80 12.63
CA ALA A 3 7.14 10.07 13.12
C ALA A 3 5.86 10.47 12.37
N ILE A 4 5.14 9.50 11.80
CA ILE A 4 3.79 9.72 11.28
C ILE A 4 2.83 9.26 12.37
N GLY A 5 2.07 10.19 12.95
CA GLY A 5 1.22 9.90 14.11
C GLY A 5 0.12 8.86 13.88
N ALA A 6 -0.13 8.47 12.63
CA ALA A 6 -1.10 7.46 12.24
C ALA A 6 -0.47 6.08 11.94
N VAL A 7 0.82 5.87 12.19
CA VAL A 7 1.54 4.62 11.87
C VAL A 7 1.96 3.89 13.14
N ASP A 8 1.38 2.72 13.38
CA ASP A 8 1.71 1.86 14.53
C ASP A 8 3.01 1.06 14.33
N ALA A 9 3.28 0.65 13.07
CA ALA A 9 4.41 -0.19 12.73
C ALA A 9 4.93 0.09 11.32
N VAL A 10 6.24 -0.13 11.15
CA VAL A 10 6.92 -0.11 9.86
C VAL A 10 7.72 -1.39 9.74
N ILE A 11 7.53 -2.11 8.62
CA ILE A 11 8.23 -3.36 8.34
C ILE A 11 9.01 -3.18 7.04
N LEU A 12 10.30 -3.50 7.09
CA LEU A 12 11.17 -3.54 5.92
C LEU A 12 11.06 -4.91 5.25
N PHE A 13 11.14 -4.94 3.93
CA PHE A 13 11.16 -6.15 3.12
C PHE A 13 12.15 -5.95 1.96
N ASP A 14 12.85 -7.00 1.56
CA ASP A 14 13.94 -6.95 0.57
C ASP A 14 13.48 -7.44 -0.81
N GLU A 15 12.32 -8.09 -0.87
CA GLU A 15 11.77 -8.65 -2.10
C GLU A 15 11.33 -7.54 -3.07
N PRO A 16 11.36 -7.79 -4.40
CA PRO A 16 10.92 -6.81 -5.40
C PRO A 16 9.46 -6.37 -5.25
N THR A 17 8.64 -7.18 -4.56
CA THR A 17 7.24 -6.86 -4.28
C THR A 17 6.91 -7.29 -2.84
N PRO A 18 5.96 -6.62 -2.16
CA PRO A 18 5.59 -6.94 -0.78
C PRO A 18 4.73 -8.21 -0.65
N LEU A 19 4.58 -9.03 -1.70
CA LEU A 19 3.64 -10.16 -1.70
C LEU A 19 3.88 -11.13 -0.55
N GLU A 20 5.14 -11.51 -0.32
CA GLU A 20 5.48 -12.45 0.76
C GLU A 20 5.16 -11.87 2.13
N LEU A 21 5.46 -10.59 2.34
CA LEU A 21 5.11 -9.87 3.57
C LEU A 21 3.59 -9.81 3.77
N ILE A 22 2.82 -9.48 2.73
CA ILE A 22 1.35 -9.46 2.77
C ILE A 22 0.82 -10.84 3.15
N MET A 23 1.38 -11.92 2.58
CA MET A 23 0.99 -13.29 2.90
C MET A 23 1.36 -13.71 4.33
N ALA A 24 2.44 -13.17 4.87
CA ALA A 24 2.88 -13.43 6.24
C ALA A 24 1.98 -12.72 7.27
N ILE A 25 1.72 -11.42 7.08
CA ILE A 25 0.95 -10.61 8.04
C ILE A 25 -0.57 -10.73 7.86
N LYS A 26 -1.03 -11.15 6.68
CA LYS A 26 -2.44 -11.43 6.36
C LYS A 26 -3.36 -10.25 6.71
N PRO A 27 -3.18 -9.08 6.07
CA PRO A 27 -3.96 -7.91 6.40
C PRO A 27 -5.43 -8.14 6.06
N ASP A 28 -6.34 -7.63 6.91
CA ASP A 28 -7.78 -7.62 6.63
C ASP A 28 -8.13 -6.56 5.57
N VAL A 29 -7.35 -5.47 5.49
CA VAL A 29 -7.51 -4.39 4.52
C VAL A 29 -6.17 -4.04 3.89
N LEU A 30 -6.10 -4.05 2.56
CA LEU A 30 -4.93 -3.64 1.77
C LEU A 30 -5.24 -2.37 0.98
N VAL A 31 -4.46 -1.31 1.20
CA VAL A 31 -4.71 -0.01 0.58
C VAL A 31 -3.54 0.41 -0.31
N LYS A 32 -3.84 0.88 -1.52
CA LYS A 32 -2.88 1.53 -2.42
C LYS A 32 -3.36 2.92 -2.81
N GLY A 33 -2.48 3.92 -2.70
CA GLY A 33 -2.77 5.27 -3.17
C GLY A 33 -2.62 5.40 -4.69
N GLY A 34 -3.54 6.13 -5.32
CA GLY A 34 -3.63 6.38 -6.76
C GLY A 34 -4.89 5.78 -7.38
N ASP A 35 -4.93 5.80 -8.71
CA ASP A 35 -6.03 5.26 -9.51
C ASP A 35 -5.61 3.91 -10.11
N TRP A 36 -5.48 2.90 -9.25
CA TRP A 36 -5.08 1.55 -9.64
C TRP A 36 -6.31 0.64 -9.78
N GLU A 37 -6.35 -0.16 -10.84
CA GLU A 37 -7.27 -1.29 -10.91
C GLU A 37 -6.93 -2.27 -9.79
N ILE A 38 -7.93 -2.75 -9.03
CA ILE A 38 -7.71 -3.64 -7.88
C ILE A 38 -6.91 -4.89 -8.28
N SER A 39 -7.15 -5.43 -9.48
CA SER A 39 -6.43 -6.58 -10.03
C SER A 39 -4.93 -6.33 -10.28
N SER A 40 -4.52 -5.06 -10.38
CA SER A 40 -3.12 -4.66 -10.57
C SER A 40 -2.36 -4.46 -9.25
N ILE A 41 -3.05 -4.48 -8.11
CA ILE A 41 -2.43 -4.33 -6.79
C ILE A 41 -1.84 -5.67 -6.34
N VAL A 42 -0.53 -5.68 -6.08
CA VAL A 42 0.17 -6.86 -5.56
C VAL A 42 -0.46 -7.32 -4.24
N GLY A 43 -0.82 -8.60 -4.17
CA GLY A 43 -1.45 -9.19 -2.99
C GLY A 43 -2.97 -9.09 -2.95
N ALA A 44 -3.60 -8.39 -3.90
CA ALA A 44 -5.05 -8.25 -3.93
C ALA A 44 -5.80 -9.59 -4.01
N PRO A 45 -5.45 -10.55 -4.89
CA PRO A 45 -6.14 -11.84 -4.95
C PRO A 45 -6.09 -12.58 -3.61
N PHE A 46 -4.92 -12.59 -2.95
CA PHE A 46 -4.73 -13.27 -1.68
C PHE A 46 -5.60 -12.67 -0.56
N VAL A 47 -5.69 -11.34 -0.47
CA VAL A 47 -6.52 -10.66 0.54
C VAL A 47 -8.00 -10.92 0.28
N LEU A 48 -8.45 -10.79 -0.98
CA LEU A 48 -9.84 -11.01 -1.36
C LEU A 48 -10.30 -12.47 -1.17
N GLU A 49 -9.48 -13.45 -1.52
CA GLU A 49 -9.77 -14.87 -1.31
C GLU A 49 -9.93 -15.23 0.17
N ARG A 50 -9.30 -14.45 1.06
CA ARG A 50 -9.43 -14.59 2.52
C ARG A 50 -10.63 -13.82 3.08
N GLY A 51 -11.40 -13.12 2.25
CA GLY A 51 -12.54 -12.30 2.66
C GLY A 51 -12.15 -10.91 3.18
N GLY A 52 -10.92 -10.47 2.97
CA GLY A 52 -10.49 -9.10 3.26
C GLY A 52 -10.87 -8.11 2.16
N GLU A 53 -10.51 -6.85 2.35
CA GLU A 53 -10.82 -5.75 1.44
C GLU A 53 -9.56 -5.19 0.78
N VAL A 54 -9.69 -4.76 -0.47
CA VAL A 54 -8.62 -4.07 -1.21
C VAL A 54 -9.16 -2.75 -1.74
N LEU A 55 -8.47 -1.66 -1.43
CA LEU A 55 -8.90 -0.30 -1.78
C LEU A 55 -7.81 0.42 -2.57
N SER A 56 -8.21 1.02 -3.69
CA SER A 56 -7.44 2.08 -4.34
C SER A 56 -8.02 3.42 -3.93
N ILE A 57 -7.24 4.28 -3.29
CA ILE A 57 -7.71 5.59 -2.80
C ILE A 57 -7.04 6.74 -3.55
N PRO A 58 -7.78 7.83 -3.86
CA PRO A 58 -7.19 9.00 -4.50
C PRO A 58 -6.01 9.55 -3.71
N LEU A 59 -4.95 9.95 -4.42
CA LEU A 59 -3.85 10.70 -3.80
C LEU A 59 -4.33 12.11 -3.47
N VAL A 60 -3.85 12.65 -2.35
CA VAL A 60 -4.06 14.06 -2.03
C VAL A 60 -3.28 14.91 -3.04
N PRO A 61 -3.93 15.87 -3.73
CA PRO A 61 -3.25 16.79 -4.64
C PRO A 61 -2.07 17.49 -3.94
N ASP A 62 -1.04 17.85 -4.70
CA ASP A 62 0.15 18.57 -4.23
C ASP A 62 1.03 17.83 -3.20
N SER A 63 0.77 16.54 -2.93
CA SER A 63 1.62 15.67 -2.08
C SER A 63 2.60 14.81 -2.90
N SER A 64 2.71 15.06 -4.21
CA SER A 64 3.61 14.32 -5.10
C SER A 64 5.03 14.84 -5.00
N THR A 65 5.99 13.92 -4.88
CA THR A 65 7.43 14.24 -4.88
C THR A 65 7.88 14.89 -6.19
N THR A 66 7.13 14.74 -7.28
CA THR A 66 7.42 15.43 -8.55
C THR A 66 7.37 16.95 -8.39
N GLY A 67 6.45 17.48 -7.60
CA GLY A 67 6.35 18.94 -7.35
C GLY A 67 7.52 19.52 -6.56
N LEU A 68 8.28 18.68 -5.83
CA LEU A 68 9.45 19.12 -5.05
C LEU A 68 10.71 19.28 -5.91
N VAL A 69 10.79 18.61 -7.08
CA VAL A 69 11.96 18.64 -7.96
C VAL A 69 11.88 19.75 -9.02
N GLU A 70 10.67 20.26 -9.31
CA GLU A 70 10.43 21.31 -10.30
C GLU A 70 10.38 22.75 -9.72
N MET A 71 10.89 22.97 -8.51
CA MET A 71 11.08 24.31 -7.91
C MET A 71 12.42 24.94 -8.32
#